data_AF-A0A0G1HPS4-F1
#
_entry.id   AF-A0A0G1HPS4-F1
#
_cell.length_a   1.000
_cell.length_b   1.000
_cell.length_c   1.000
_cell.angle_alpha   90.00
_cell.angle_beta   90.00
_cell.angle_gamma   90.00
#
_symmetry.space_group_name_H-M   'P 1'
#
loop_
_entity.id
_entity.type
_entity.pdbx_description
1 polymer ?
#
loop_
_entity_poly.entity_id
_entity_poly.type
_entity_poly.pdbx_seq_one_letter_code
_entity_poly.pdbx_strand_id
1 'polypeptide(L)' 'MSPEKIGKKLKEARKRLGLKQVDVAEKAGISVNYYARIERNEENTTVETLKQILKALKIKSSEVLTF' A
#
# COMPACT_ATOMS: atom_id res chain seq x y z
N MET A 1 1.54 -2.39 20.77
CA MET A 1 0.68 -2.30 19.57
C MET A 1 1.40 -3.00 18.44
N SER A 2 1.05 -4.25 18.17
CA SER A 2 1.63 -4.98 17.06
C SER A 2 1.27 -4.20 15.79
N PRO A 3 2.23 -3.72 14.98
CA PRO A 3 1.88 -3.22 13.66
C PRO A 3 1.27 -4.40 12.92
N GLU A 4 -0.06 -4.48 12.91
CA GLU A 4 -0.77 -5.17 11.86
C GLU A 4 -0.29 -4.51 10.58
N LYS A 5 0.69 -5.19 10.03
CA LYS A 5 1.62 -4.72 9.02
C LYS A 5 0.86 -3.98 7.92
N ILE A 6 0.94 -2.65 7.86
CA ILE A 6 0.24 -1.80 6.87
C ILE A 6 0.39 -2.39 5.46
N GLY A 7 1.58 -2.92 5.15
CA GLY A 7 1.84 -3.63 3.90
C GLY A 7 0.89 -4.79 3.60
N LYS A 8 0.49 -5.57 4.61
CA LYS A 8 -0.50 -6.65 4.45
C LYS A 8 -1.88 -6.09 4.10
N LYS A 9 -2.35 -5.06 4.81
CA LYS A 9 -3.64 -4.41 4.53
C LYS A 9 -3.66 -3.78 3.13
N LEU A 10 -2.57 -3.16 2.71
CA LEU A 10 -2.40 -2.65 1.34
C LEU A 10 -2.46 -3.79 0.30
N LYS A 11 -1.80 -4.91 0.56
CA LYS A 11 -1.82 -6.10 -0.31
C LYS A 11 -3.22 -6.70 -0.43
N GLU A 12 -3.94 -6.79 0.67
CA GLU A 12 -5.33 -7.29 0.71
C GLU A 12 -6.25 -6.37 -0.08
N ALA A 13 -6.17 -5.06 0.14
CA ALA A 13 -6.94 -4.08 -0.63
C ALA A 13 -6.64 -4.17 -2.13
N ARG A 14 -5.36 -4.25 -2.51
CA ARG A 14 -4.97 -4.43 -3.92
C ARG A 14 -5.58 -5.68 -4.53
N LYS A 15 -5.46 -6.83 -3.85
CA LYS A 15 -6.00 -8.11 -4.33
C LYS A 15 -7.52 -8.06 -4.48
N ARG A 16 -8.23 -7.46 -3.52
CA ARG A 16 -9.69 -7.25 -3.56
C ARG A 16 -10.11 -6.44 -4.79
N LEU A 17 -9.28 -5.49 -5.21
CA LEU A 17 -9.50 -4.67 -6.41
C LEU A 17 -9.04 -5.33 -7.72
N GLY A 18 -8.50 -6.55 -7.69
CA GLY A 18 -8.01 -7.25 -8.87
C GLY A 18 -6.79 -6.61 -9.53
N LEU A 19 -6.06 -5.75 -8.81
CA LEU A 19 -4.92 -5.00 -9.34
C LEU A 19 -3.60 -5.79 -9.21
N LYS A 20 -2.74 -5.69 -10.22
CA LYS A 20 -1.34 -6.10 -10.15
C LYS A 20 -0.52 -5.07 -9.36
N GLN A 21 0.65 -5.48 -8.88
CA GLN A 21 1.57 -4.56 -8.18
C GLN A 21 2.02 -3.41 -9.08
N VAL A 22 2.24 -3.68 -10.37
CA VAL A 22 2.59 -2.66 -11.37
C VAL A 22 1.50 -1.60 -11.50
N ASP A 23 0.22 -2.00 -11.54
CA ASP A 23 -0.90 -1.06 -11.67
C ASP A 23 -0.96 -0.05 -10.51
N VAL A 24 -0.64 -0.48 -9.29
CA VAL A 24 -0.63 0.39 -8.12
C VAL A 24 0.61 1.27 -8.10
N ALA A 25 1.76 0.69 -8.42
CA ALA A 25 3.03 1.40 -8.45
C ALA A 25 3.03 2.54 -9.50
N GLU A 26 2.52 2.28 -10.71
CA GLU A 26 2.36 3.29 -11.76
C GLU A 26 1.42 4.43 -11.31
N LYS A 27 0.25 4.09 -10.75
CA LYS A 27 -0.72 5.09 -10.24
C LYS A 27 -0.20 5.89 -9.06
N ALA A 28 0.65 5.29 -8.23
CA ALA A 28 1.26 5.93 -7.08
C ALA A 28 2.57 6.67 -7.42
N GLY A 29 3.08 6.55 -8.65
CA GLY A 29 4.32 7.21 -9.07
C GLY A 29 5.58 6.64 -8.40
N ILE A 30 5.58 5.33 -8.07
CA ILE A 30 6.69 4.65 -7.41
C ILE A 30 7.15 3.42 -8.20
N SER A 31 8.33 2.89 -7.87
CA SER A 31 8.78 1.64 -8.51
C SER A 31 7.98 0.43 -8.03
N VAL A 32 7.77 -0.55 -8.93
CA VAL A 32 7.07 -1.81 -8.61
C VAL A 32 7.78 -2.57 -7.49
N ASN A 33 9.12 -2.57 -7.49
CA ASN A 33 9.91 -3.22 -6.44
C ASN A 33 9.71 -2.54 -5.08
N TYR A 34 9.71 -1.20 -5.04
CA TYR A 34 9.45 -0.46 -3.80
C TYR A 34 8.06 -0.76 -3.25
N TYR A 35 7.03 -0.74 -4.10
CA TYR A 35 5.68 -1.12 -3.70
C TYR A 35 5.61 -2.58 -3.18
N ALA A 36 6.28 -3.52 -3.83
CA ALA A 36 6.32 -4.91 -3.41
C ALA A 36 7.02 -5.10 -2.04
N ARG A 37 8.09 -4.35 -1.76
CA ARG A 37 8.76 -4.34 -0.44
C ARG A 37 7.86 -3.75 0.64
N ILE A 38 7.08 -2.71 0.33
CA ILE A 38 6.07 -2.16 1.23
C ILE A 38 5.03 -3.23 1.58
N GLU A 39 4.48 -3.97 0.60
CA GLU A 39 3.51 -5.05 0.87
C GLU A 39 4.05 -6.14 1.79
N ARG A 40 5.36 -6.44 1.70
CA ARG A 40 6.05 -7.41 2.55
C ARG A 40 6.52 -6.83 3.89
N ASN A 41 6.40 -5.52 4.09
CA ASN A 41 6.87 -4.79 5.27
C ASN A 41 8.40 -4.90 5.44
N GLU A 42 9.10 -4.91 4.32
CA GLU A 42 10.57 -4.86 4.21
C GLU A 42 11.07 -3.41 4.06
N GLU A 43 10.16 -2.45 4.17
CA GLU A 43 10.40 -1.03 3.91
C GLU A 43 9.42 -0.18 4.71
N ASN A 44 9.93 0.90 5.32
CA ASN A 44 9.11 1.90 5.97
C ASN A 44 8.73 2.98 4.94
N THR A 45 7.44 3.07 4.62
CA THR A 45 6.95 4.08 3.67
C THR A 45 6.73 5.42 4.36
N THR A 46 6.96 6.51 3.63
CA THR A 46 6.63 7.85 4.15
C THR A 46 5.11 8.07 4.17
N VAL A 47 4.64 9.03 4.96
CA VAL A 47 3.21 9.42 4.95
C VAL A 47 2.77 9.88 3.55
N GLU A 48 3.64 10.58 2.83
CA GLU A 48 3.33 11.07 1.48
C GLU A 48 3.17 9.92 0.47
N THR A 49 4.11 8.97 0.47
CA THR A 49 4.00 7.76 -0.34
C THR A 49 2.78 6.93 0.04
N LEU A 50 2.47 6.81 1.34
CA LEU A 50 1.26 6.13 1.78
C LEU A 50 0.01 6.80 1.20
N LYS A 51 -0.09 8.13 1.23
CA LYS A 51 -1.22 8.87 0.61
C LYS A 51 -1.34 8.57 -0.89
N GLN A 52 -0.22 8.54 -1.62
CA GLN A 52 -0.20 8.20 -3.05
C GLN A 52 -0.73 6.78 -3.29
N ILE A 53 -0.29 5.81 -2.48
CA ILE A 53 -0.77 4.42 -2.57
C ILE A 53 -2.26 4.32 -2.24
N LEU A 54 -2.74 5.00 -1.19
CA LEU A 54 -4.17 5.00 -0.82
C LEU A 54 -5.02 5.58 -1.96
N LYS A 55 -4.54 6.67 -2.60
CA LYS A 55 -5.18 7.28 -3.78
C LYS A 55 -5.20 6.33 -4.98
N ALA A 56 -4.09 5.63 -5.24
CA ALA A 56 -3.99 4.64 -6.31
C ALA A 56 -4.96 3.45 -6.10
N LEU A 57 -5.14 3.04 -4.85
CA LEU A 57 -6.08 1.98 -4.44
C LEU A 57 -7.51 2.48 -4.26
N LYS A 58 -7.77 3.79 -4.26
CA LYS A 58 -9.09 4.39 -4.00
C LYS A 58 -9.71 3.92 -2.67
N ILE A 59 -8.89 3.77 -1.63
CA ILE A 59 -9.31 3.35 -0.28
C ILE A 59 -9.07 4.46 0.74
N LYS A 60 -9.78 4.40 1.87
CA LYS A 60 -9.57 5.35 2.97
C LYS A 60 -8.41 4.91 3.86
N SER A 61 -7.73 5.86 4.49
CA SER A 61 -6.67 5.57 5.46
C SER A 61 -7.17 4.70 6.62
N SER A 62 -8.42 4.85 7.05
CA SER A 62 -9.06 4.03 8.10
C SER A 62 -9.17 2.54 7.77
N GLU A 63 -9.09 2.15 6.50
CA GLU A 63 -9.07 0.72 6.12
C GLU A 63 -7.70 0.08 6.39
N VAL A 64 -6.66 0.88 6.58
CA VAL A 64 -5.26 0.45 6.61
C VAL A 64 -4.57 0.84 7.92
N LEU A 65 -4.91 2.01 8.44
CA LEU A 65 -4.48 2.53 9.73
C LEU A 65 -5.53 2.19 10.78
N THR A 66 -5.15 1.33 11.71
CA THR A 66 -5.88 1.06 12.95
C THR A 66 -5.20 1.87 14.06
N PHE A 67 -5.92 2.84 14.60
CA PHE A 67 -5.54 3.59 15.81
C PHE A 67 -6.31 3.07 17.01
#